data_AF-A0A2D5UYZ8-F1
#
_entry.id   AF-A0A2D5UYZ8-F1
#
_cell.length_a   1.000
_cell.length_b   1.000
_cell.length_c   1.000
_cell.angle_alpha   90.00
_cell.angle_beta   90.00
_cell.angle_gamma   90.00
#
_symmetry.space_group_name_H-M   'P 1'
#
loop_
_entity.id
_entity.type
_entity.pdbx_description
1 polymer ?
#
loop_
_entity_poly.entity_id
_entity_poly.type
_entity_poly.pdbx_seq_one_letter_code
_entity_poly.pdbx_strand_id
1 'polypeptide(L)'
;MNLSSQIGRKVGREITGLHPIMDAHLLSGDRVASTLFPVSTAGNTITIRRFARNPWTITTLIANNTLSKEMAAFIWLAMHYEMNILVAGGTASGKTSMLSAISGLLPTNQRVISIEDTREITLPEELEWNWVPLTTRNPNPEGQGEVTMLDLIVSSLRMRPDRIIAGEVRRKAQAETMFEAMHTGHSVYTTIHADTVEQVKRRKTQIRIQILSNNSNRESGNIFYL
;
A
#
# COMPACT_ATOMS: atom_id res chain seq x y z
N MET A 1 21.08 -0.65 -29.37
CA MET A 1 20.72 -0.15 -28.03
C MET A 1 19.73 -1.13 -27.42
N ASN A 2 20.00 -1.63 -26.20
CA ASN A 2 19.09 -2.55 -25.53
C ASN A 2 17.83 -1.82 -25.02
N LEU A 3 16.65 -2.40 -25.20
CA LEU A 3 15.36 -1.88 -24.76
C LEU A 3 15.35 -1.58 -23.25
N SER A 4 16.00 -2.40 -22.44
CA SER A 4 16.14 -2.17 -20.99
C SER A 4 16.81 -0.83 -20.68
N SER A 5 17.87 -0.48 -21.43
CA SER A 5 18.58 0.80 -21.24
C SER A 5 17.76 2.01 -21.70
N GLN A 6 16.90 1.85 -22.72
CA GLN A 6 15.97 2.91 -23.13
C GLN A 6 14.88 3.15 -22.08
N ILE A 7 14.32 2.07 -21.53
CA ILE A 7 13.33 2.14 -20.45
C ILE A 7 13.95 2.81 -19.23
N GLY A 8 15.13 2.36 -18.79
CA GLY A 8 15.84 2.94 -17.66
C GLY A 8 15.99 4.45 -17.77
N ARG A 9 16.51 4.94 -18.91
CA ARG A 9 16.70 6.40 -19.12
C ARG A 9 15.40 7.19 -19.00
N LYS A 10 14.28 6.67 -19.48
CA LYS A 10 12.97 7.35 -19.39
C LYS A 10 12.44 7.45 -17.96
N VAL A 11 12.83 6.52 -17.08
CA VAL A 11 12.32 6.42 -15.71
C VAL A 11 13.38 6.75 -14.65
N GLY A 12 14.49 7.37 -15.08
CA GLY A 12 15.58 7.78 -14.18
C GLY A 12 16.33 6.61 -13.53
N ARG A 13 16.40 5.46 -14.21
CA ARG A 13 17.13 4.27 -13.77
C ARG A 13 18.22 3.90 -14.77
N GLU A 14 19.22 3.18 -14.30
CA GLU A 14 20.34 2.75 -15.13
C GLU A 14 20.47 1.23 -15.12
N ILE A 15 20.76 0.66 -16.29
CA ILE A 15 21.09 -0.76 -16.45
C ILE A 15 22.28 -0.88 -17.41
N THR A 16 23.36 -1.48 -16.92
CA THR A 16 24.65 -1.59 -17.60
C THR A 16 25.26 -2.97 -17.37
N GLY A 17 26.41 -3.28 -18.00
CA GLY A 17 27.13 -4.52 -17.70
C GLY A 17 27.61 -4.61 -16.23
N LEU A 18 27.88 -3.47 -15.58
CA LEU A 18 28.26 -3.42 -14.17
C LEU A 18 27.05 -3.52 -13.22
N HIS A 19 25.91 -2.98 -13.64
CA HIS A 19 24.63 -3.06 -12.93
C HIS A 19 23.58 -3.76 -13.82
N PRO A 20 23.65 -5.09 -13.96
CA PRO A 20 22.88 -5.83 -14.95
C PRO A 20 21.44 -6.13 -14.52
N ILE A 21 20.96 -5.58 -13.39
CA ILE A 21 19.62 -5.80 -12.85
C ILE A 21 18.94 -4.43 -12.69
N MET A 22 17.70 -4.32 -13.16
CA MET A 22 16.89 -3.12 -13.02
C MET A 22 15.47 -3.48 -12.58
N ASP A 23 15.03 -2.88 -11.48
CA ASP A 23 13.63 -2.81 -11.07
C ASP A 23 13.17 -1.35 -11.17
N ALA A 24 12.08 -1.11 -11.90
CA ALA A 24 11.55 0.24 -12.09
C ALA A 24 10.03 0.24 -12.33
N HIS A 25 9.46 1.44 -12.38
CA HIS A 25 8.09 1.70 -12.83
C HIS A 25 8.11 2.46 -14.15
N LEU A 26 7.34 2.00 -15.12
CA LEU A 26 7.11 2.72 -16.37
C LEU A 26 6.33 4.01 -16.10
N LEU A 27 6.33 4.93 -17.06
CA LEU A 27 5.48 6.14 -17.00
C LEU A 27 3.98 5.80 -16.90
N SER A 28 3.58 4.60 -17.33
CA SER A 28 2.22 4.07 -17.17
C SER A 28 1.91 3.57 -15.75
N GLY A 29 2.89 3.53 -14.84
CA GLY A 29 2.79 2.92 -13.51
C GLY A 29 3.13 1.41 -13.48
N ASP A 30 3.09 0.73 -14.63
CA ASP A 30 3.40 -0.69 -14.75
C ASP A 30 4.81 -1.00 -14.24
N ARG A 31 4.97 -2.11 -13.50
CA ARG A 31 6.28 -2.51 -12.99
C ARG A 31 7.08 -3.19 -14.10
N VAL A 32 8.34 -2.81 -14.24
CA VAL A 32 9.30 -3.45 -15.14
C VAL A 32 10.48 -3.98 -14.36
N ALA A 33 10.80 -5.25 -14.59
CA ALA A 33 12.05 -5.87 -14.17
C ALA A 33 12.87 -6.21 -15.41
N SER A 34 14.18 -6.03 -15.37
CA SER A 34 15.08 -6.38 -16.47
C SER A 34 16.40 -6.94 -15.98
N THR A 35 16.94 -7.91 -16.70
CA THR A 35 18.27 -8.48 -16.43
C THR A 35 19.10 -8.61 -17.70
N LEU A 36 20.42 -8.39 -17.60
CA LEU A 36 21.36 -8.49 -18.72
C LEU A 36 22.23 -9.75 -18.65
N PHE A 37 22.70 -10.23 -19.80
CA PHE A 37 23.81 -11.19 -19.88
C PHE A 37 25.10 -10.56 -19.29
N PRO A 38 25.92 -11.29 -18.51
CA PRO A 38 25.88 -12.73 -18.23
C PRO A 38 25.01 -13.16 -17.04
N VAL A 39 24.38 -12.24 -16.29
CA VAL A 39 23.51 -12.60 -15.15
C VAL A 39 22.31 -13.40 -15.60
N SER A 40 21.71 -13.03 -16.74
CA SER A 40 20.77 -13.90 -17.44
C SER A 40 21.50 -14.69 -18.52
N THR A 41 21.70 -15.98 -18.26
CA THR A 41 22.49 -16.90 -19.10
C THR A 41 21.86 -17.18 -20.47
N ALA A 42 20.54 -17.03 -20.59
CA ALA A 42 19.80 -17.22 -21.85
C ALA A 42 19.63 -15.90 -22.67
N GLY A 43 20.35 -14.84 -22.31
CA GLY A 43 20.24 -13.52 -22.94
C GLY A 43 19.44 -12.52 -22.09
N ASN A 44 19.32 -11.28 -22.57
CA ASN A 44 18.69 -10.21 -21.78
C ASN A 44 17.18 -10.47 -21.59
N THR A 45 16.66 -10.20 -20.41
CA THR A 45 15.22 -10.37 -20.10
C THR A 45 14.56 -9.05 -19.70
N ILE A 46 13.26 -8.94 -20.00
CA ILE A 46 12.38 -7.86 -19.54
C ILE A 46 11.04 -8.50 -19.14
N THR A 47 10.56 -8.20 -17.95
CA THR A 47 9.24 -8.63 -17.46
C THR A 47 8.44 -7.40 -17.09
N ILE A 48 7.24 -7.26 -17.67
CA ILE A 48 6.31 -6.17 -17.37
C ILE A 48 5.09 -6.74 -16.66
N ARG A 49 4.85 -6.29 -15.43
CA ARG A 49 3.61 -6.57 -14.70
C ARG A 49 2.68 -5.38 -14.88
N ARG A 50 1.60 -5.59 -15.63
CA ARG A 50 0.59 -4.57 -15.91
C ARG A 50 -0.36 -4.44 -14.73
N PHE A 51 -0.71 -3.20 -14.38
CA PHE A 51 -1.78 -2.92 -13.44
C PHE A 51 -3.12 -2.79 -14.14
N ALA A 52 -4.19 -3.22 -13.46
CA ALA A 52 -5.54 -3.11 -14.00
C ALA A 52 -5.90 -1.63 -14.13
N ARG A 53 -6.19 -1.19 -15.37
CA ARG A 53 -6.55 0.21 -15.64
C ARG A 53 -7.94 0.57 -15.15
N ASN A 54 -8.80 -0.43 -14.95
CA ASN A 54 -10.12 -0.27 -14.36
C ASN A 54 -10.15 -1.05 -13.03
N PRO A 55 -9.97 -0.38 -11.88
CA PRO A 55 -9.99 -1.04 -10.58
C PRO A 55 -11.38 -1.60 -10.28
N TRP A 56 -11.44 -2.64 -9.45
CA TRP A 56 -12.72 -3.17 -9.00
C TRP A 56 -13.41 -2.17 -8.08
N THR A 57 -14.71 -1.97 -8.29
CA THR A 57 -15.56 -1.16 -7.41
C THR A 57 -16.23 -2.02 -6.36
N ILE A 58 -16.81 -1.40 -5.32
CA ILE A 58 -17.62 -2.12 -4.35
C ILE A 58 -18.78 -2.90 -5.01
N THR A 59 -19.38 -2.33 -6.05
CA THR A 59 -20.46 -2.98 -6.82
C THR A 59 -19.95 -4.18 -7.62
N THR A 60 -18.72 -4.11 -8.13
CA THR A 60 -18.06 -5.25 -8.80
C THR A 60 -17.81 -6.39 -7.80
N LEU A 61 -17.37 -6.08 -6.58
CA LEU A 61 -17.17 -7.09 -5.52
C LEU A 61 -18.48 -7.79 -5.14
N ILE A 62 -19.58 -7.04 -5.04
CA ILE A 62 -20.91 -7.61 -4.76
C ILE A 62 -21.38 -8.49 -5.93
N ALA A 63 -21.24 -8.01 -7.17
CA ALA A 63 -21.65 -8.77 -8.36
C ALA A 63 -20.88 -10.09 -8.51
N ASN A 64 -19.61 -10.11 -8.10
CA ASN A 64 -18.76 -11.30 -8.12
C ASN A 64 -18.92 -12.19 -6.87
N ASN A 65 -19.89 -11.92 -6.00
CA ASN A 65 -20.10 -12.62 -4.72
C ASN A 65 -18.87 -12.64 -3.80
N THR A 66 -17.97 -11.66 -3.93
CA THR A 66 -16.81 -11.48 -3.02
C THR A 66 -17.25 -10.86 -1.69
N LEU A 67 -18.29 -10.02 -1.71
CA LEU A 67 -18.94 -9.45 -0.53
C LEU A 67 -20.45 -9.55 -0.67
N SER A 68 -21.15 -9.75 0.44
CA SER A 68 -22.60 -9.55 0.48
C SER A 68 -22.94 -8.05 0.52
N LYS A 69 -24.18 -7.68 0.20
CA LYS A 69 -24.65 -6.29 0.27
C LYS A 69 -24.61 -5.76 1.70
N GLU A 70 -24.92 -6.62 2.67
CA GLU A 70 -24.92 -6.31 4.09
C GLU A 70 -23.50 -6.02 4.59
N MET A 71 -22.52 -6.82 4.15
CA MET A 71 -21.11 -6.57 4.47
C MET A 71 -20.61 -5.27 3.85
N ALA A 72 -20.95 -5.01 2.58
CA ALA A 72 -20.60 -3.75 1.93
C ALA A 72 -21.20 -2.53 2.65
N ALA A 73 -22.47 -2.62 3.08
CA ALA A 73 -23.12 -1.56 3.87
C ALA A 73 -22.47 -1.37 5.24
N PHE A 74 -22.09 -2.46 5.92
CA PHE A 74 -21.35 -2.39 7.18
C PHE A 74 -20.00 -1.68 7.01
N ILE A 75 -19.23 -2.05 5.98
CA ILE A 75 -17.93 -1.41 5.67
C ILE A 75 -18.14 0.08 5.38
N TRP A 76 -19.15 0.41 4.57
CA TRP A 76 -19.46 1.80 4.26
C TRP A 76 -19.75 2.62 5.52
N LEU A 77 -20.58 2.11 6.43
CA LEU A 77 -20.86 2.76 7.71
C LEU A 77 -19.60 2.88 8.58
N ALA A 78 -18.79 1.84 8.66
CA ALA A 78 -17.53 1.88 9.41
C ALA A 78 -16.58 2.97 8.88
N MET A 79 -16.47 3.11 7.55
CA MET A 79 -15.66 4.16 6.91
C MET A 79 -16.24 5.57 7.13
N HIS A 80 -17.56 5.70 7.09
CA HIS A 80 -18.25 6.95 7.37
C HIS A 80 -17.99 7.44 8.80
N TYR A 81 -17.98 6.52 9.78
CA TYR A 81 -17.63 6.79 11.17
C TYR A 81 -16.14 6.65 11.49
N GLU A 82 -15.28 6.82 10.47
CA GLU A 82 -13.84 7.03 10.65
C GLU A 82 -13.10 5.83 11.27
N MET A 83 -13.68 4.63 11.20
CA MET A 83 -13.09 3.43 11.77
C MET A 83 -11.87 2.97 10.97
N ASN A 84 -10.88 2.43 11.70
CA ASN A 84 -9.70 1.83 11.12
C ASN A 84 -10.02 0.43 10.56
N ILE A 85 -9.57 0.17 9.34
CA ILE A 85 -9.84 -1.10 8.64
C ILE A 85 -8.53 -1.75 8.22
N LEU A 86 -8.39 -3.02 8.60
CA LEU A 86 -7.30 -3.89 8.17
C LEU A 86 -7.86 -4.97 7.25
N VAL A 87 -7.36 -5.03 6.01
CA VAL A 87 -7.67 -6.12 5.06
C VAL A 87 -6.58 -7.18 5.14
N ALA A 88 -6.92 -8.37 5.62
CA ALA A 88 -5.98 -9.47 5.77
C ALA A 88 -6.13 -10.55 4.68
N GLY A 89 -5.15 -11.45 4.59
CA GLY A 89 -5.14 -12.54 3.61
C GLY A 89 -3.76 -12.87 3.04
N GLY A 90 -3.67 -14.03 2.39
CA GLY A 90 -2.45 -14.54 1.77
C GLY A 90 -2.00 -13.74 0.53
N THR A 91 -0.89 -14.16 -0.08
CA THR A 91 -0.40 -13.56 -1.33
C THR A 91 -1.42 -13.81 -2.45
N ALA A 92 -1.67 -12.79 -3.28
CA ALA A 92 -2.61 -12.84 -4.39
C ALA A 92 -4.09 -13.12 -4.01
N SER A 93 -4.48 -12.96 -2.75
CA SER A 93 -5.88 -13.14 -2.29
C SER A 93 -6.81 -11.96 -2.60
N GLY A 94 -6.34 -10.94 -3.33
CA GLY A 94 -7.14 -9.75 -3.68
C GLY A 94 -7.18 -8.63 -2.63
N LYS A 95 -6.29 -8.63 -1.63
CA LYS A 95 -6.27 -7.60 -0.56
C LYS A 95 -6.22 -6.17 -1.10
N THR A 96 -5.29 -5.87 -2.00
CA THR A 96 -5.15 -4.51 -2.56
C THR A 96 -6.38 -4.15 -3.40
N SER A 97 -6.95 -5.11 -4.13
CA SER A 97 -8.18 -4.89 -4.89
C SER A 97 -9.37 -4.56 -3.98
N MET A 98 -9.50 -5.28 -2.86
CA MET A 98 -10.50 -5.00 -1.83
C MET A 98 -10.29 -3.62 -1.21
N LEU A 99 -9.05 -3.30 -0.80
CA LEU A 99 -8.70 -1.99 -0.24
C LEU A 99 -9.01 -0.85 -1.21
N SER A 100 -8.65 -1.01 -2.48
CA SER A 100 -8.93 -0.03 -3.54
C SER A 100 -10.44 0.16 -3.73
N ALA A 101 -11.21 -0.93 -3.79
CA ALA A 101 -12.66 -0.89 -3.95
C ALA A 101 -13.38 -0.18 -2.80
N ILE A 102 -13.00 -0.46 -1.55
CA ILE A 102 -13.61 0.20 -0.39
C ILE A 102 -13.14 1.65 -0.23
N SER A 103 -11.94 2.00 -0.72
CA SER A 103 -11.44 3.39 -0.67
C SER A 103 -12.30 4.35 -1.47
N GLY A 104 -13.04 3.87 -2.47
CA GLY A 104 -14.05 4.65 -3.18
C GLY A 104 -15.29 5.00 -2.35
N LEU A 105 -15.44 4.45 -1.14
CA LEU A 105 -16.53 4.76 -0.20
C LEU A 105 -16.21 5.96 0.71
N LEU A 106 -14.99 6.52 0.62
CA LEU A 106 -14.59 7.66 1.42
C LEU A 106 -15.42 8.91 1.07
N PRO A 107 -15.82 9.72 2.07
CA PRO A 107 -16.46 11.01 1.84
C PRO A 107 -15.61 11.91 0.94
N THR A 108 -16.23 12.52 -0.07
CA THR A 108 -15.53 13.32 -1.09
C THR A 108 -14.94 14.63 -0.56
N ASN A 109 -15.35 15.10 0.61
CA ASN A 109 -14.87 16.33 1.24
C ASN A 109 -13.59 16.14 2.08
N GLN A 110 -12.94 14.98 2.02
CA GLN A 110 -11.84 14.59 2.89
C GLN A 110 -10.49 14.55 2.16
N ARG A 111 -9.43 14.85 2.91
CA ARG A 111 -8.04 14.73 2.48
C ARG A 111 -7.56 13.30 2.63
N VAL A 112 -7.26 12.67 1.50
CA VAL A 112 -6.80 11.29 1.45
C VAL A 112 -5.31 11.24 1.12
N ILE A 113 -4.52 10.49 1.89
CA ILE A 113 -3.12 10.22 1.58
C ILE A 113 -2.96 8.74 1.34
N SER A 114 -2.53 8.34 0.14
CA SER A 114 -2.17 6.94 -0.14
C SER A 114 -0.65 6.75 -0.09
N ILE A 115 -0.19 5.64 0.46
CA ILE A 115 1.23 5.31 0.61
C ILE A 115 1.45 3.89 0.11
N GLU A 116 2.27 3.73 -0.92
CA GLU A 116 2.44 2.44 -1.58
C GLU A 116 3.90 2.18 -1.98
N ASP A 117 4.31 0.92 -2.00
CA ASP A 117 5.60 0.55 -2.62
C ASP A 117 5.51 0.68 -4.15
N THR A 118 4.33 0.35 -4.70
CA THR A 118 3.99 0.46 -6.11
C THR A 118 2.57 0.98 -6.22
N ARG A 119 2.32 1.94 -7.11
CA ARG A 119 0.99 2.51 -7.33
C ARG A 119 0.01 1.43 -7.81
N GLU A 120 -0.91 1.02 -6.95
CA GLU A 120 -1.99 0.07 -7.24
C GLU A 120 -3.37 0.66 -6.92
N ILE A 121 -3.45 1.58 -5.95
CA ILE A 121 -4.67 2.26 -5.54
C ILE A 121 -4.97 3.41 -6.52
N THR A 122 -6.22 3.42 -6.98
CA THR A 122 -6.81 4.49 -7.77
C THR A 122 -8.10 4.90 -7.07
N LEU A 123 -8.29 6.19 -6.86
CA LEU A 123 -9.52 6.73 -6.31
C LEU A 123 -10.44 7.21 -7.45
N PRO A 124 -11.78 7.21 -7.23
CA PRO A 124 -12.72 7.89 -8.12
C PRO A 124 -12.38 9.37 -8.34
N GLU A 125 -12.79 9.93 -9.48
CA GLU A 125 -12.54 11.32 -9.88
C GLU A 125 -12.97 12.33 -8.79
N GLU A 126 -14.07 12.02 -8.08
CA GLU A 126 -14.63 12.86 -7.02
C GLU A 126 -13.73 12.97 -5.77
N LEU A 127 -12.76 12.07 -5.61
CA LEU A 127 -11.78 12.08 -4.52
C LEU A 127 -10.41 12.64 -4.95
N GLU A 128 -10.17 12.81 -6.25
CA GLU A 128 -8.84 13.22 -6.76
C GLU A 128 -8.44 14.64 -6.32
N TRP A 129 -9.40 15.55 -6.15
CA TRP A 129 -9.12 16.97 -5.84
C TRP A 129 -8.36 17.18 -4.52
N ASN A 130 -8.46 16.25 -3.55
CA ASN A 130 -7.76 16.31 -2.26
C ASN A 130 -7.03 14.99 -1.93
N TRP A 131 -6.57 14.30 -2.98
CA TRP A 131 -5.77 13.09 -2.85
C TRP A 131 -4.27 13.40 -3.00
N VAL A 132 -3.47 12.93 -2.04
CA VAL A 132 -2.00 12.97 -2.11
C VAL A 132 -1.45 11.55 -2.27
N PRO A 133 -1.08 11.15 -3.49
CA PRO A 133 -0.60 9.81 -3.77
C PRO A 133 0.93 9.72 -3.57
N LEU A 134 1.40 9.00 -2.54
CA LEU A 134 2.82 8.82 -2.22
C LEU A 134 3.31 7.42 -2.63
N THR A 135 4.56 7.33 -3.10
CA THR A 135 5.21 6.06 -3.47
C THR A 135 6.62 6.00 -2.91
N THR A 136 7.06 4.82 -2.45
CA THR A 136 8.45 4.62 -2.03
C THR A 136 9.44 4.79 -3.18
N ARG A 137 10.71 5.03 -2.83
CA ARG A 137 11.80 5.15 -3.79
C ARG A 137 13.00 4.34 -3.33
N ASN A 138 13.37 3.32 -4.11
CA ASN A 138 14.64 2.61 -3.91
C ASN A 138 15.83 3.56 -4.09
N PRO A 139 16.95 3.34 -3.37
CA PRO A 139 18.16 4.14 -3.54
C PRO A 139 18.69 4.13 -4.99
N ASN A 140 19.53 5.10 -5.32
CA ASN A 140 20.31 5.10 -6.55
C ASN A 140 21.39 4.00 -6.50
N PRO A 141 22.13 3.73 -7.59
CA PRO A 141 23.21 2.73 -7.59
C PRO A 141 24.31 2.98 -6.55
N GLU A 142 24.46 4.22 -6.08
CA GLU A 142 25.42 4.63 -5.04
C GLU A 142 24.85 4.46 -3.61
N GLY A 143 23.64 3.91 -3.47
CA GLY A 143 22.98 3.68 -2.17
C GLY A 143 22.31 4.91 -1.56
N GLN A 144 22.19 6.02 -2.30
CA GLN A 144 21.67 7.30 -1.81
C GLN A 144 20.21 7.54 -2.20
N GLY A 145 19.51 8.35 -1.40
CA GLY A 145 18.18 8.84 -1.72
C GLY A 145 17.04 7.82 -1.57
N GLU A 146 17.23 6.76 -0.79
CA GLU A 146 16.11 5.89 -0.42
C GLU A 146 15.01 6.70 0.28
N VAL A 147 13.75 6.41 -0.06
CA VAL A 147 12.57 6.88 0.66
C VAL A 147 11.72 5.66 0.96
N THR A 148 11.69 5.25 2.23
CA THR A 148 11.00 4.06 2.67
C THR A 148 9.53 4.34 2.94
N MET A 149 8.71 3.29 2.99
CA MET A 149 7.31 3.42 3.41
C MET A 149 7.20 3.99 4.84
N LEU A 150 8.17 3.71 5.72
CA LEU A 150 8.17 4.27 7.06
C LEU A 150 8.33 5.80 7.03
N ASP A 151 9.24 6.31 6.19
CA ASP A 151 9.44 7.75 6.01
C ASP A 151 8.17 8.43 5.51
N LEU A 152 7.45 7.78 4.58
CA LEU A 152 6.20 8.28 4.03
C LEU A 152 5.06 8.23 5.06
N ILE A 153 4.98 7.20 5.90
CA ILE A 153 4.00 7.13 6.99
C ILE A 153 4.25 8.27 7.99
N VAL A 154 5.49 8.47 8.44
CA VAL A 154 5.82 9.55 9.38
C VAL A 154 5.53 10.93 8.77
N SER A 155 5.85 11.10 7.48
CA SER A 155 5.58 12.34 6.75
C SER A 155 4.08 12.61 6.60
N SER A 156 3.27 11.59 6.28
CA SER A 156 1.84 11.75 6.05
C SER A 156 1.09 12.25 7.29
N LEU A 157 1.52 11.86 8.50
CA LEU A 157 0.93 12.34 9.76
C LEU A 157 1.05 13.87 9.94
N ARG A 158 2.02 14.50 9.27
CA ARG A 158 2.20 15.96 9.31
C ARG A 158 1.44 16.70 8.21
N MET A 159 0.81 15.98 7.29
CA MET A 159 0.08 16.54 6.16
C MET A 159 -1.41 16.78 6.45
N ARG A 160 -1.80 16.72 7.74
CA ARG A 160 -3.18 16.85 8.22
C ARG A 160 -4.16 15.94 7.44
N PRO A 161 -3.91 14.62 7.37
CA PRO A 161 -4.79 13.72 6.65
C PRO A 161 -6.11 13.53 7.40
N ASP A 162 -7.21 13.49 6.67
CA ASP A 162 -8.47 12.95 7.19
C ASP A 162 -8.46 11.41 7.08
N ARG A 163 -7.81 10.88 6.04
CA ARG A 163 -7.75 9.45 5.71
C ARG A 163 -6.35 9.06 5.24
N ILE A 164 -5.80 7.99 5.81
CA ILE A 164 -4.53 7.41 5.39
C ILE A 164 -4.78 6.01 4.83
N ILE A 165 -4.38 5.77 3.58
CA ILE A 165 -4.42 4.46 2.95
C ILE A 165 -2.99 3.97 2.77
N ALA A 166 -2.65 2.79 3.30
CA ALA A 166 -1.35 2.18 3.04
C ALA A 166 -1.52 0.85 2.28
N GLY A 167 -0.76 0.68 1.19
CA GLY A 167 -0.90 -0.48 0.30
C GLY A 167 -0.66 -1.80 1.02
N GLU A 168 0.53 -2.03 1.57
CA GLU A 168 0.84 -3.24 2.33
C GLU A 168 1.87 -2.95 3.43
N VAL A 169 1.47 -3.15 4.68
CA VAL A 169 2.38 -3.05 5.83
C VAL A 169 3.07 -4.39 6.04
N ARG A 170 4.38 -4.42 5.77
CA ARG A 170 5.19 -5.65 5.80
C ARG A 170 6.17 -5.70 6.97
N ARG A 171 6.74 -4.56 7.34
CA ARG A 171 7.78 -4.45 8.38
C ARG A 171 7.17 -4.07 9.72
N LYS A 172 7.78 -4.54 10.81
CA LYS A 172 7.35 -4.27 12.18
C LYS A 172 7.22 -2.77 12.48
N ALA A 173 8.24 -1.97 12.15
CA ALA A 173 8.23 -0.53 12.40
C ALA A 173 7.11 0.22 11.64
N GLN A 174 6.77 -0.22 10.41
CA GLN A 174 5.65 0.33 9.65
C GLN A 174 4.33 0.04 10.38
N ALA A 175 4.16 -1.19 10.86
CA ALA A 175 2.97 -1.59 11.59
C ALA A 175 2.83 -0.83 12.92
N GLU A 176 3.91 -0.71 13.69
CA GLU A 176 3.95 0.05 14.95
C GLU A 176 3.52 1.50 14.72
N THR A 177 4.13 2.18 13.75
CA THR A 177 3.81 3.58 13.43
C THR A 177 2.36 3.75 12.98
N MET A 178 1.84 2.81 12.19
CA MET A 178 0.44 2.84 11.75
C MET A 178 -0.53 2.60 12.90
N PHE A 179 -0.24 1.67 13.82
CA PHE A 179 -1.06 1.47 15.00
C PHE A 179 -1.01 2.68 15.95
N GLU A 180 0.13 3.36 16.04
CA GLU A 180 0.24 4.62 16.79
C GLU A 180 -0.57 5.74 16.12
N ALA A 181 -0.56 5.84 14.80
CA ALA A 181 -1.41 6.76 14.05
C ALA A 181 -2.91 6.51 14.33
N MET A 182 -3.33 5.24 14.29
CA MET A 182 -4.70 4.84 14.64
C MET A 182 -5.06 5.23 16.08
N HIS A 183 -4.12 5.10 17.02
CA HIS A 183 -4.34 5.46 18.42
C HIS A 183 -4.42 6.97 18.65
N THR A 184 -3.73 7.75 17.83
CA THR A 184 -3.72 9.22 17.89
C THR A 184 -4.87 9.87 17.11
N GLY A 185 -5.84 9.07 16.65
CA GLY A 185 -7.08 9.57 16.04
C GLY A 185 -7.06 9.67 14.52
N HIS A 186 -6.04 9.13 13.85
CA HIS A 186 -6.02 9.07 12.39
C HIS A 186 -6.83 7.86 11.91
N SER A 187 -7.69 8.04 10.91
CA SER A 187 -8.37 6.94 10.23
C SER A 187 -7.46 6.30 9.20
N VAL A 188 -7.15 5.03 9.42
CA VAL A 188 -6.14 4.30 8.65
C VAL A 188 -6.74 3.04 8.05
N TYR A 189 -6.47 2.85 6.75
CA TYR A 189 -6.89 1.70 5.94
C TYR A 189 -5.63 1.04 5.38
N THR A 190 -5.40 -0.24 5.65
CA THR A 190 -4.21 -0.91 5.11
C THR A 190 -4.42 -2.39 4.89
N THR A 191 -3.59 -2.99 4.04
CA THR A 191 -3.49 -4.45 3.97
C THR A 191 -2.38 -4.97 4.87
N ILE A 192 -2.57 -6.20 5.37
CA ILE A 192 -1.56 -6.96 6.11
C ILE A 192 -1.53 -8.40 5.60
N HIS A 193 -0.34 -8.95 5.42
CA HIS A 193 -0.21 -10.38 5.13
C HIS A 193 -0.42 -11.19 6.40
N ALA A 194 -1.56 -11.85 6.51
CA ALA A 194 -1.87 -12.79 7.58
C ALA A 194 -2.87 -13.82 7.06
N ASP A 195 -2.56 -15.09 7.27
CA ASP A 195 -3.39 -16.21 6.81
C ASP A 195 -4.56 -16.48 7.76
N THR A 196 -4.52 -15.95 9.00
CA THR A 196 -5.62 -16.05 9.96
C THR A 196 -5.78 -14.77 10.80
N VAL A 197 -7.00 -14.54 11.29
CA VAL A 197 -7.30 -13.46 12.25
C VAL A 197 -6.43 -13.59 13.52
N GLU A 198 -6.11 -14.82 13.93
CA GLU A 198 -5.24 -15.07 15.07
C GLU A 198 -3.78 -14.65 14.80
N GLN A 199 -3.29 -14.81 13.57
CA GLN A 199 -2.00 -14.26 13.17
C GLN A 199 -2.02 -12.72 13.15
N VAL A 200 -3.13 -12.09 12.73
CA VAL A 200 -3.29 -10.63 12.83
C VAL A 200 -3.25 -10.19 14.29
N LYS A 201 -4.01 -10.86 15.17
CA LYS A 201 -3.99 -10.61 16.62
C LYS A 201 -2.62 -10.82 17.22
N ARG A 202 -1.88 -11.89 16.86
CA ARG A 202 -0.52 -12.15 17.36
C ARG A 202 0.44 -11.03 16.98
N ARG A 203 0.39 -10.56 15.73
CA ARG A 203 1.19 -9.41 15.27
C ARG A 203 0.82 -8.14 16.04
N LYS A 204 -0.48 -7.89 16.25
CA LYS A 204 -0.96 -6.77 17.09
C LYS A 204 -0.50 -6.88 18.54
N THR A 205 -0.54 -8.06 19.16
CA THR A 205 -0.13 -8.27 20.56
C THR A 205 1.37 -8.11 20.73
N GLN A 206 2.18 -8.61 19.79
CA GLN A 206 3.63 -8.40 19.80
C GLN A 206 4.00 -6.91 19.69
N ILE A 207 3.22 -6.15 18.92
CA ILE A 207 3.36 -4.69 18.78
C ILE A 207 2.86 -3.96 20.05
N ARG A 208 1.70 -4.38 20.60
CA ARG A 208 1.06 -3.77 21.78
C ARG A 208 1.86 -3.96 23.06
N ILE A 209 2.51 -5.11 23.25
CA ILE A 209 3.33 -5.37 24.45
C ILE A 209 4.50 -4.37 24.55
N GLN A 210 5.05 -3.91 23.42
CA GLN A 210 6.13 -2.92 23.41
C GLN A 210 5.65 -1.47 23.57
N ILE A 211 4.49 -1.13 23.02
CA ILE A 211 3.89 0.20 23.21
C ILE A 211 3.53 0.41 24.70
N LEU A 212 2.97 -0.62 25.35
CA LEU A 212 2.62 -0.58 26.77
C LEU A 212 3.84 -0.70 27.70
N SER A 213 4.95 -1.31 27.26
CA SER A 213 6.20 -1.29 28.04
C SER A 213 6.85 0.10 28.06
N ASN A 214 6.53 0.97 27.09
CA ASN A 214 7.01 2.35 27.01
C ASN A 214 6.00 3.39 27.53
N ASN A 215 4.73 3.04 27.71
CA ASN A 215 3.71 3.92 28.27
C ASN A 215 2.70 3.11 29.09
N SER A 216 2.82 3.20 30.41
CA SER A 216 1.87 2.65 31.36
C SER A 216 0.59 3.49 31.36
N ASN A 217 -0.55 2.81 31.20
CA ASN A 217 -1.94 3.30 31.25
C ASN A 217 -2.50 3.91 29.95
N ARG A 218 -3.32 3.13 29.22
CA ARG A 218 -4.70 3.50 28.79
C ARG A 218 -5.38 2.40 27.97
N GLU A 219 -6.69 2.29 28.13
CA GLU A 219 -7.57 1.25 27.55
C GLU A 219 -7.81 1.42 26.04
N SER A 220 -8.22 0.32 25.41
CA SER A 220 -8.25 0.05 23.98
C SER A 220 -9.61 0.31 23.30
N GLY A 221 -9.60 0.87 22.08
CA GLY A 221 -10.78 0.91 21.19
C GLY A 221 -10.45 1.09 19.70
N ASN A 222 -11.33 0.55 18.84
CA ASN A 222 -11.51 0.84 17.40
C ASN A 222 -10.54 0.25 16.35
N ILE A 223 -10.39 -1.08 16.28
CA ILE A 223 -9.77 -1.76 15.13
C ILE A 223 -10.64 -2.96 14.71
N PHE A 224 -11.18 -2.92 13.50
CA PHE A 224 -11.93 -4.02 12.87
C PHE A 224 -11.05 -4.82 11.90
N TYR A 225 -11.29 -6.13 11.83
CA TYR A 225 -10.61 -7.04 10.91
C TYR A 225 -11.59 -7.51 9.85
N LEU A 226 -11.22 -7.35 8.58
CA LEU A 226 -11.90 -7.95 7.43
C LEU A 226 -11.01 -9.05 6.86
#